data_AF-A0A2R7MBT3-F1
#
_entry.id   AF-A0A2R7MBT3-F1
#
_cell.length_a   1.000
_cell.length_b   1.000
_cell.length_c   1.000
_cell.angle_alpha   90.00
_cell.angle_beta   90.00
_cell.angle_gamma   90.00
#
_symmetry.space_group_name_H-M   'P 1'
#
loop_
_entity.id
_entity.type
_entity.pdbx_description
1 polymer ?
#
loop_
_entity_poly.entity_id
_entity_poly.type
_entity_poly.pdbx_seq_one_letter_code
_entity_poly.pdbx_strand_id
1 'polypeptide(L)'
;MTDKNAAPTRARAQAFRFAMPRPVRITGRSSSITNSFISGIVPVVQPTEAQIDEALEILGMSELVVCSYCGDAASEWDHLRPLVVGQQPTGYIHEIHNLVPACGKCNQSKGNRPWREWMFGTARHAPANRGVTDLRARAERLEQYERWGSATRVDFPAVVGEELWSKHWQNHAEILAMMREAERTVELIRARIAAASEAAARELET
;
A
#
# COMPACT_ATOMS: atom_id res chain seq x y z
N MET A 1 4.69 20.93 21.11
CA MET A 1 5.57 19.82 21.56
C MET A 1 4.73 18.90 22.42
N THR A 2 4.26 17.79 21.87
CA THR A 2 3.54 16.76 22.65
C THR A 2 4.48 15.57 22.79
N ASP A 3 4.84 15.30 24.04
CA ASP A 3 5.72 14.23 24.47
C ASP A 3 5.27 12.88 23.92
N LYS A 4 6.11 12.25 23.08
CA LYS A 4 5.89 10.88 22.59
C LYS A 4 6.40 9.80 23.55
N ASN A 5 6.91 10.19 24.73
CA ASN A 5 7.39 9.29 25.79
C ASN A 5 6.48 9.30 27.04
N ALA A 6 5.18 9.55 26.89
CA ALA A 6 4.24 9.30 27.96
C ALA A 6 4.05 7.78 28.14
N ALA A 7 4.43 7.26 29.32
CA ALA A 7 4.04 5.93 29.78
C ALA A 7 2.53 5.73 29.56
N PRO A 8 2.08 4.51 29.18
CA PRO A 8 0.66 4.30 28.90
C PRO A 8 -0.17 4.69 30.14
N THR A 9 -1.07 5.65 29.95
CA THR A 9 -2.03 6.06 30.98
C THR A 9 -2.76 4.82 31.50
N ARG A 10 -3.00 4.76 32.82
CA ARG A 10 -3.66 3.64 33.53
C ARG A 10 -4.92 3.08 32.84
N ALA A 11 -5.64 3.91 32.06
CA ALA A 11 -6.79 3.52 31.25
C ALA A 11 -6.47 2.50 30.14
N ARG A 12 -5.27 2.52 29.55
CA ARG A 12 -4.84 1.57 28.51
C ARG A 12 -4.47 0.20 29.07
N ALA A 13 -3.99 0.15 30.33
CA ALA A 13 -3.62 -1.09 31.00
C ALA A 13 -4.84 -1.94 31.40
N GLN A 14 -6.03 -1.33 31.56
CA GLN A 14 -7.26 -2.04 31.90
C GLN A 14 -7.80 -2.89 30.73
N ALA A 15 -7.48 -2.53 29.48
CA ALA A 15 -7.98 -3.19 28.26
C ALA A 15 -7.20 -4.46 27.85
N PHE A 16 -6.11 -4.82 28.53
CA PHE A 16 -5.28 -5.98 28.12
C PHE A 16 -5.72 -7.31 28.77
N ARG A 17 -6.74 -7.29 29.63
CA ARG A 17 -7.28 -8.53 30.24
C ARG A 17 -8.22 -9.28 29.29
N PHE A 18 -8.89 -8.56 28.39
CA PHE A 18 -9.84 -9.13 27.44
C PHE A 18 -10.12 -8.14 26.31
N ALA A 19 -10.14 -8.60 25.06
CA ALA A 19 -10.41 -7.76 23.89
C ALA A 19 -11.50 -8.39 23.02
N MET A 20 -12.61 -7.67 22.82
CA MET A 20 -13.66 -8.10 21.91
C MET A 20 -13.24 -7.91 20.45
N PRO A 21 -13.60 -8.83 19.54
CA PRO A 21 -13.34 -8.67 18.13
C PRO A 21 -14.10 -7.46 17.59
N ARG A 22 -13.48 -6.72 16.67
CA ARG A 22 -14.17 -5.66 15.93
C ARG A 22 -14.87 -6.27 14.73
N PRO A 23 -16.16 -5.98 14.51
CA PRO A 23 -16.84 -6.45 13.32
C PRO A 23 -16.16 -5.93 12.05
N VAL A 24 -15.95 -6.83 11.08
CA VAL A 24 -15.46 -6.46 9.75
C VAL A 24 -16.55 -5.76 8.94
N ARG A 25 -16.11 -4.86 8.05
CA ARG A 25 -16.96 -4.19 7.04
C ARG A 25 -16.58 -4.69 5.66
N ILE A 26 -17.57 -5.03 4.85
CA ILE A 26 -17.39 -5.41 3.44
C ILE A 26 -16.75 -4.26 2.67
N THR A 27 -17.29 -3.06 2.84
CA THR A 27 -16.78 -1.79 2.28
C THR A 27 -15.38 -1.43 2.79
N GLY A 28 -14.91 -2.06 3.87
CA GLY A 28 -13.52 -1.95 4.33
C GLY A 28 -12.50 -2.51 3.32
N ARG A 29 -12.95 -3.29 2.33
CA ARG A 29 -12.10 -3.86 1.26
C ARG A 29 -12.15 -3.09 -0.06
N SER A 30 -12.93 -2.00 -0.15
CA SER A 30 -13.10 -1.25 -1.41
C SER A 30 -11.78 -0.82 -2.03
N SER A 31 -10.83 -0.34 -1.22
CA SER A 31 -9.50 0.04 -1.72
C SER A 31 -8.71 -1.13 -2.29
N SER A 32 -8.83 -2.33 -1.71
CA SER A 32 -8.18 -3.55 -2.22
C SER A 32 -8.80 -4.01 -3.54
N ILE A 33 -10.11 -3.89 -3.67
CA ILE A 33 -10.82 -4.16 -4.93
C ILE A 33 -10.41 -3.17 -6.01
N THR A 34 -10.44 -1.87 -5.72
CA THR A 34 -9.95 -0.83 -6.64
C THR A 34 -8.50 -1.10 -7.06
N ASN A 35 -7.63 -1.45 -6.10
CA ASN A 35 -6.24 -1.78 -6.41
C ASN A 35 -6.11 -2.98 -7.34
N SER A 36 -6.99 -3.98 -7.22
CA SER A 36 -7.01 -5.16 -8.10
C SER A 36 -7.43 -4.80 -9.53
N PHE A 37 -8.44 -3.93 -9.68
CA PHE A 37 -8.86 -3.42 -10.99
C PHE A 37 -7.77 -2.63 -11.70
N ILE A 38 -6.97 -1.89 -10.93
CA ILE A 38 -5.86 -1.12 -11.51
C ILE A 38 -4.68 -2.04 -11.78
N SER A 39 -4.17 -2.73 -10.77
CA SER A 39 -2.95 -3.55 -10.91
C SER A 39 -3.13 -4.71 -11.89
N GLY A 40 -4.35 -5.24 -12.03
CA GLY A 40 -4.65 -6.33 -12.96
C GLY A 40 -4.52 -5.97 -14.45
N ILE A 41 -4.48 -4.68 -14.79
CA ILE A 41 -4.29 -4.20 -16.17
C ILE A 41 -2.90 -3.59 -16.40
N VAL A 42 -2.06 -3.48 -15.38
CA VAL A 42 -0.72 -2.92 -15.52
C VAL A 42 0.21 -3.97 -16.14
N PRO A 43 0.82 -3.71 -17.30
CA PRO A 43 1.70 -4.68 -17.93
C PRO A 43 3.00 -4.87 -17.15
N VAL A 44 3.63 -6.02 -17.34
CA VAL A 44 4.91 -6.39 -16.76
C VAL A 44 5.94 -6.57 -17.86
N VAL A 45 7.01 -5.80 -17.80
CA VAL A 45 8.20 -5.95 -18.65
C VAL A 45 9.31 -6.55 -17.80
N GLN A 46 9.70 -7.78 -18.14
CA GLN A 46 10.78 -8.47 -17.43
C GLN A 46 12.14 -7.86 -17.82
N PRO A 47 13.02 -7.60 -16.85
CA PRO A 47 14.38 -7.18 -17.15
C PRO A 47 15.22 -8.34 -17.69
N THR A 48 16.26 -7.97 -18.43
CA THR A 48 17.38 -8.87 -18.73
C THR A 48 18.34 -8.97 -17.53
N GLU A 49 19.16 -10.02 -17.46
CA GLU A 49 20.20 -10.16 -16.42
C GLU A 49 21.13 -8.95 -16.38
N ALA A 50 21.57 -8.46 -17.54
CA ALA A 50 22.43 -7.28 -17.63
C ALA A 50 21.78 -6.02 -17.02
N GLN A 51 20.48 -5.83 -17.21
CA GLN A 51 19.76 -4.71 -16.58
C GLN A 51 19.62 -4.89 -15.07
N ILE A 52 19.48 -6.13 -14.58
CA ILE A 52 19.45 -6.42 -13.15
C ILE A 52 20.81 -6.08 -12.53
N ASP A 53 21.91 -6.54 -13.13
CA ASP A 53 23.26 -6.29 -12.65
C ASP A 53 23.58 -4.79 -12.61
N GLU A 54 23.29 -4.07 -13.70
CA GLU A 54 23.48 -2.63 -13.77
C GLU A 54 22.62 -1.87 -12.75
N ALA A 55 21.35 -2.27 -12.59
CA ALA A 55 20.46 -1.72 -11.58
C ALA A 55 21.01 -1.89 -10.16
N LEU A 56 21.48 -3.10 -9.82
CA LEU A 56 22.05 -3.39 -8.51
C LEU A 56 23.38 -2.68 -8.29
N GLU A 57 24.21 -2.54 -9.32
CA GLU A 57 25.46 -1.76 -9.25
C GLU A 57 25.17 -0.28 -8.94
N ILE A 58 24.24 0.35 -9.66
CA ILE A 58 23.83 1.74 -9.41
C ILE A 58 23.28 1.92 -7.98
N LEU A 59 22.50 0.95 -7.51
CA LEU A 59 21.95 0.94 -6.15
C LEU A 59 22.99 0.57 -5.07
N GLY A 60 24.22 0.22 -5.45
CA GLY A 60 25.30 -0.16 -4.54
C GLY A 60 25.05 -1.50 -3.84
N MET A 61 24.45 -2.45 -4.56
CA MET A 61 23.93 -3.74 -4.07
C MET A 61 24.48 -4.96 -4.82
N SER A 62 25.63 -4.84 -5.47
CA SER A 62 26.25 -5.95 -6.22
C SER A 62 26.55 -7.18 -5.34
N GLU A 63 26.82 -6.98 -4.05
CA GLU A 63 27.14 -8.07 -3.11
C GLU A 63 25.92 -8.56 -2.30
N LEU A 64 25.01 -7.65 -1.94
CA LEU A 64 23.86 -7.95 -1.10
C LEU A 64 22.69 -7.01 -1.40
N VAL A 65 21.56 -7.61 -1.76
CA VAL A 65 20.30 -6.89 -1.99
C VAL A 65 19.65 -6.54 -0.65
N VAL A 66 19.50 -5.24 -0.40
CA VAL A 66 18.86 -4.70 0.81
C VAL A 66 17.83 -3.64 0.42
N CYS A 67 16.98 -3.21 1.36
CA CYS A 67 16.04 -2.13 1.15
C CYS A 67 16.78 -0.85 0.71
N SER A 68 16.46 -0.33 -0.47
CA SER A 68 17.08 0.89 -1.02
C SER A 68 16.89 2.11 -0.12
N TYR A 69 15.85 2.10 0.72
CA TYR A 69 15.51 3.22 1.59
C TYR A 69 16.22 3.20 2.95
N CYS A 70 16.32 2.03 3.58
CA CYS A 70 16.77 1.95 4.99
C CYS A 70 17.86 0.91 5.27
N GLY A 71 18.24 0.09 4.29
CA GLY A 71 19.28 -0.92 4.45
C GLY A 71 18.86 -2.20 5.18
N ASP A 72 17.63 -2.29 5.70
CA ASP A 72 17.07 -3.55 6.22
C ASP A 72 16.97 -4.59 5.10
N ALA A 73 16.83 -5.88 5.43
CA ALA A 73 16.56 -6.92 4.44
C ALA A 73 15.38 -6.55 3.52
N ALA A 74 15.60 -6.65 2.21
CA ALA A 74 14.53 -6.48 1.23
C ALA A 74 13.58 -7.69 1.31
N SER A 75 12.28 -7.43 1.23
CA SER A 75 11.24 -8.46 1.25
C SER A 75 10.31 -8.37 0.04
N GLU A 76 10.44 -7.30 -0.74
CA GLU A 76 9.57 -6.95 -1.87
C GLU A 76 10.27 -5.90 -2.75
N TRP A 77 9.58 -5.48 -3.81
CA TRP A 77 10.01 -4.42 -4.71
C TRP A 77 9.00 -3.29 -4.64
N ASP A 78 9.47 -2.06 -4.43
CA ASP A 78 8.62 -0.86 -4.38
C ASP A 78 8.71 -0.08 -5.70
N HIS A 79 7.59 0.54 -6.06
CA HIS A 79 7.50 1.42 -7.22
C HIS A 79 7.94 2.83 -6.86
N LEU A 80 9.01 3.34 -7.46
CA LEU A 80 9.44 4.73 -7.23
C LEU A 80 8.37 5.74 -7.63
N ARG A 81 7.72 5.51 -8.77
CA ARG A 81 6.56 6.25 -9.26
C ARG A 81 5.30 5.40 -9.03
N PRO A 82 4.28 5.92 -8.33
CA PRO A 82 3.13 5.12 -7.94
C PRO A 82 2.32 4.65 -9.15
N LEU A 83 1.82 3.42 -9.09
CA LEU A 83 0.86 2.91 -10.09
C LEU A 83 -0.54 3.48 -9.91
N VAL A 84 -0.90 3.86 -8.68
CA VAL A 84 -2.24 4.32 -8.30
C VAL A 84 -2.19 5.67 -7.60
N VAL A 85 -2.91 6.65 -8.14
CA VAL A 85 -3.16 7.96 -7.51
C VAL A 85 -4.63 8.31 -7.69
N GLY A 86 -5.30 8.78 -6.64
CA GLY A 86 -6.70 9.19 -6.75
C GLY A 86 -7.66 8.08 -7.21
N GLN A 87 -7.37 6.81 -6.87
CA GLN A 87 -8.12 5.63 -7.34
C GLN A 87 -8.08 5.42 -8.86
N GLN A 88 -7.08 5.98 -9.54
CA GLN A 88 -6.87 5.86 -10.98
C GLN A 88 -5.44 5.36 -11.26
N PRO A 89 -5.23 4.61 -12.37
CA PRO A 89 -3.90 4.27 -12.83
C PRO A 89 -3.15 5.53 -13.28
N THR A 90 -1.86 5.60 -12.97
CA THR A 90 -1.00 6.71 -13.41
C THR A 90 -0.46 6.54 -14.83
N GLY A 91 -0.56 5.32 -15.37
CA GLY A 91 0.01 4.90 -16.65
C GLY A 91 1.42 4.32 -16.54
N TYR A 92 2.07 4.40 -15.37
CA TYR A 92 3.33 3.69 -15.13
C TYR A 92 3.11 2.18 -15.10
N ILE A 93 4.13 1.42 -15.49
CA ILE A 93 4.06 -0.03 -15.62
C ILE A 93 5.00 -0.75 -14.64
N HIS A 94 4.89 -2.08 -14.55
CA HIS A 94 5.85 -2.90 -13.83
C HIS A 94 7.07 -3.13 -14.73
N GLU A 95 8.16 -2.43 -14.44
CA GLU A 95 9.42 -2.57 -15.16
C GLU A 95 10.59 -2.21 -14.23
N ILE A 96 11.80 -2.55 -14.67
CA ILE A 96 13.01 -2.29 -13.89
C ILE A 96 13.16 -0.82 -13.53
N HIS A 97 13.06 0.12 -14.47
CA HIS A 97 13.25 1.56 -14.22
C HIS A 97 12.26 2.20 -13.24
N ASN A 98 11.25 1.46 -12.77
CA ASN A 98 10.34 1.92 -11.73
C ASN A 98 10.40 1.09 -10.44
N LEU A 99 11.21 0.03 -10.36
CA LEU A 99 11.25 -0.90 -9.24
C LEU A 99 12.57 -0.84 -8.50
N VAL A 100 12.51 -0.78 -7.17
CA VAL A 100 13.68 -0.89 -6.30
C VAL A 100 13.45 -1.87 -5.15
N PRO A 101 14.48 -2.59 -4.68
CA PRO A 101 14.34 -3.46 -3.51
C PRO A 101 13.88 -2.67 -2.28
N ALA A 102 12.88 -3.19 -1.56
CA ALA A 102 12.33 -2.53 -0.37
C ALA A 102 11.94 -3.53 0.72
N CYS A 103 11.86 -3.06 1.96
CA CYS A 103 11.26 -3.81 3.06
C CYS A 103 9.79 -3.41 3.26
N GLY A 104 9.00 -4.36 3.80
CA GLY A 104 7.58 -4.20 4.19
C GLY A 104 7.22 -2.83 4.78
N LYS A 105 8.01 -2.39 5.75
CA LYS A 105 7.75 -1.16 6.50
C LYS A 105 7.94 0.09 5.64
N CYS A 106 8.96 0.09 4.78
CA CYS A 106 9.28 1.22 3.92
C CYS A 106 8.28 1.34 2.77
N ASN A 107 8.00 0.25 2.05
CA ASN A 107 7.01 0.24 0.96
C ASN A 107 5.63 0.71 1.43
N GLN A 108 5.10 0.04 2.47
CA GLN A 108 3.78 0.40 3.03
C GLN A 108 3.75 1.81 3.58
N SER A 109 4.84 2.26 4.20
CA SER A 109 4.91 3.63 4.69
C SER A 109 5.02 4.64 3.57
N LYS A 110 5.76 4.41 2.49
CA LYS A 110 5.85 5.35 1.37
C LYS A 110 4.49 5.50 0.72
N GLY A 111 3.86 4.37 0.40
CA GLY A 111 2.62 4.33 -0.36
C GLY A 111 2.81 5.02 -1.71
N ASN A 112 1.87 5.90 -2.06
CA ASN A 112 1.91 6.63 -3.33
C ASN A 112 2.66 7.98 -3.29
N ARG A 113 3.42 8.25 -2.23
CA ARG A 113 4.16 9.51 -2.10
C ARG A 113 5.42 9.52 -2.95
N PRO A 114 5.86 10.69 -3.45
CA PRO A 114 7.19 10.83 -4.03
C PRO A 114 8.24 10.33 -3.04
N TRP A 115 9.10 9.41 -3.50
CA TRP A 115 10.01 8.68 -2.61
C TRP A 115 10.91 9.64 -1.83
N ARG A 116 11.41 10.71 -2.46
CA ARG A 116 12.33 11.68 -1.85
C ARG A 116 11.66 12.47 -0.73
N GLU A 117 10.47 13.02 -0.99
CA GLU A 117 9.70 13.76 0.01
C GLU A 117 9.33 12.88 1.21
N TRP A 118 8.91 11.64 0.95
CA TRP A 118 8.61 10.69 2.02
C TRP A 118 9.86 10.30 2.81
N MET A 119 10.97 9.99 2.12
CA MET A 119 12.20 9.47 2.69
C MET A 119 12.82 10.44 3.70
N PHE A 120 12.78 11.74 3.39
CA PHE A 120 13.25 12.83 4.26
C PHE A 120 12.15 13.43 5.15
N GLY A 121 10.92 12.92 5.06
CA GLY A 121 9.77 13.43 5.80
C GLY A 121 9.65 12.90 7.23
N THR A 122 8.53 13.23 7.87
CA THR A 122 8.23 12.92 9.28
C THR A 122 7.31 11.72 9.47
N ALA A 123 7.03 10.96 8.40
CA ALA A 123 6.19 9.77 8.50
C ALA A 123 6.82 8.77 9.48
N ARG A 124 5.99 8.08 10.27
CA ARG A 124 6.43 7.18 11.36
C ARG A 124 7.56 6.24 10.96
N HIS A 125 7.48 5.67 9.75
CA HIS A 125 8.45 4.71 9.23
C HIS A 125 9.31 5.26 8.09
N ALA A 126 9.27 6.58 7.85
CA ALA A 126 10.24 7.21 6.95
C ALA A 126 11.66 6.98 7.47
N PRO A 127 12.63 6.67 6.60
CA PRO A 127 14.04 6.50 6.96
C PRO A 127 14.63 7.64 7.80
N ALA A 128 14.35 8.91 7.47
CA ALA A 128 14.81 10.05 8.28
C ALA A 128 14.28 9.99 9.72
N ASN A 129 12.98 9.72 9.90
CA ASN A 129 12.37 9.59 11.22
C ASN A 129 12.86 8.35 12.00
N ARG A 130 13.46 7.37 11.32
CA ARG A 130 14.06 6.17 11.92
C ARG A 130 15.56 6.33 12.24
N GLY A 131 16.19 7.44 11.87
CA GLY A 131 17.61 7.68 12.12
C GLY A 131 18.56 6.86 11.22
N VAL A 132 18.15 6.55 9.99
CA VAL A 132 19.04 5.91 9.00
C VAL A 132 20.23 6.84 8.71
N THR A 133 21.45 6.36 8.96
CA THR A 133 22.67 7.18 8.98
C THR A 133 23.23 7.50 7.60
N ASP A 134 23.09 6.59 6.63
CA ASP A 134 23.57 6.71 5.25
C ASP A 134 22.49 7.25 4.28
N LEU A 135 21.49 7.95 4.80
CA LEU A 135 20.29 8.35 4.06
C LEU A 135 20.57 9.15 2.79
N ARG A 136 21.51 10.10 2.86
CA ARG A 136 21.88 10.94 1.71
C ARG A 136 22.51 10.13 0.59
N ALA A 137 23.45 9.25 0.93
CA ALA A 137 24.09 8.36 -0.04
C ALA A 137 23.07 7.42 -0.71
N ARG A 138 22.08 6.91 0.05
CA ARG A 138 20.97 6.13 -0.53
C ARG A 138 20.11 6.95 -1.49
N ALA A 139 19.77 8.19 -1.12
CA ALA A 139 19.01 9.08 -1.98
C ALA A 139 19.77 9.42 -3.27
N GLU A 140 21.08 9.66 -3.18
CA GLU A 140 21.93 9.90 -4.35
C GLU A 140 21.94 8.70 -5.32
N ARG A 141 21.99 7.48 -4.80
CA ARG A 141 21.88 6.26 -5.63
C ARG A 141 20.51 6.13 -6.29
N LEU A 142 19.43 6.48 -5.59
CA LEU A 142 18.09 6.51 -6.18
C LEU A 142 17.96 7.58 -7.27
N GLU A 143 18.57 8.75 -7.07
CA GLU A 143 18.64 9.80 -8.09
C GLU A 143 19.46 9.35 -9.32
N GLN A 144 20.55 8.60 -9.13
CA GLN A 144 21.31 7.98 -10.22
C GLN A 144 20.49 6.91 -10.95
N TYR A 145 19.76 6.08 -10.19
CA TYR A 145 18.87 5.06 -10.72
C TYR A 145 17.78 5.66 -11.61
N GLU A 146 17.15 6.76 -11.18
CA GLU A 146 16.16 7.47 -11.99
C GLU A 146 16.75 8.14 -13.25
N ARG A 147 18.05 8.44 -13.27
CA ARG A 147 18.75 8.98 -14.45
C ARG A 147 19.18 7.91 -15.44
N TRP A 148 19.46 6.69 -14.96
CA TRP A 148 19.87 5.56 -15.79
C TRP A 148 18.77 5.16 -16.79
N GLY A 149 17.52 5.16 -16.36
CA GLY A 149 16.39 4.92 -17.27
C GLY A 149 15.11 5.57 -16.79
N SER A 150 14.27 5.96 -17.76
CA SER A 150 12.96 6.54 -17.49
C SER A 150 11.89 5.44 -17.49
N ALA A 151 11.06 5.42 -16.44
CA ALA A 151 9.90 4.54 -16.42
C ALA A 151 8.93 4.90 -17.56
N THR A 152 8.54 3.87 -18.30
CA THR A 152 7.52 3.92 -19.34
C THR A 152 6.19 4.35 -18.76
N ARG A 153 5.53 5.26 -19.46
CA ARG A 153 4.18 5.70 -19.16
C ARG A 153 3.29 5.48 -20.37
N VAL A 154 2.24 4.70 -20.16
CA VAL A 154 1.29 4.31 -21.21
C VAL A 154 -0.04 5.03 -20.97
N ASP A 155 -0.61 5.56 -22.04
CA ASP A 155 -2.01 6.00 -22.04
C ASP A 155 -2.92 4.77 -22.22
N PHE A 156 -3.30 4.14 -21.09
CA PHE A 156 -4.13 2.94 -21.12
C PHE A 156 -5.45 3.13 -21.90
N PRO A 157 -6.26 4.19 -21.68
CA PRO A 157 -7.46 4.44 -22.49
C PRO A 157 -7.18 4.49 -23.99
N ALA A 158 -6.13 5.21 -24.41
CA ALA A 158 -5.81 5.33 -25.83
C ALA A 158 -5.38 3.98 -26.46
N VAL A 159 -4.67 3.14 -25.70
CA VAL A 159 -4.20 1.83 -26.17
C VAL A 159 -5.33 0.81 -26.30
N VAL A 160 -6.24 0.75 -25.32
CA VAL A 160 -7.29 -0.29 -25.29
C VAL A 160 -8.59 0.14 -25.98
N GLY A 161 -8.74 1.44 -26.23
CA GLY A 161 -9.95 2.02 -26.81
C GLY A 161 -11.04 2.32 -25.77
N GLU A 162 -11.91 3.28 -26.10
CA GLU A 162 -12.94 3.81 -25.21
C GLU A 162 -13.92 2.74 -24.72
N GLU A 163 -14.33 1.82 -25.61
CA GLU A 163 -15.33 0.79 -25.28
C GLU A 163 -14.83 -0.15 -24.18
N LEU A 164 -13.64 -0.74 -24.36
CA LEU A 164 -13.06 -1.67 -23.38
C LEU A 164 -12.68 -0.95 -22.08
N TRP A 165 -12.16 0.28 -22.19
CA TRP A 165 -11.83 1.11 -21.04
C TRP A 165 -13.08 1.43 -20.20
N SER A 166 -14.15 1.88 -20.85
CA SER A 166 -15.42 2.19 -20.20
C SER A 166 -16.02 0.95 -19.54
N LYS A 167 -16.00 -0.21 -20.24
CA LYS A 167 -16.50 -1.46 -19.68
C LYS A 167 -15.73 -1.90 -18.43
N HIS A 168 -14.41 -1.74 -18.41
CA HIS A 168 -13.58 -2.05 -17.24
C HIS A 168 -14.00 -1.26 -16.01
N TRP A 169 -14.21 0.05 -16.16
CA TRP A 169 -14.61 0.93 -15.05
C TRP A 169 -16.09 0.81 -14.66
N GLN A 170 -16.96 0.43 -15.60
CA GLN A 170 -18.34 0.05 -15.28
C GLN A 170 -18.37 -1.19 -14.38
N ASN A 171 -17.60 -2.23 -14.71
CA ASN A 171 -17.50 -3.44 -13.88
C ASN A 171 -16.99 -3.11 -12.47
N HIS A 172 -15.99 -2.23 -12.36
CA HIS A 172 -15.50 -1.72 -11.07
C HIS A 172 -16.60 -1.03 -10.27
N ALA A 173 -17.34 -0.11 -10.89
CA ALA A 173 -18.39 0.65 -10.25
C ALA A 173 -19.54 -0.24 -9.76
N GLU A 174 -19.94 -1.24 -10.57
CA GLU A 174 -20.97 -2.22 -10.23
C GLU A 174 -20.58 -3.07 -9.01
N ILE A 175 -19.33 -3.55 -8.94
CA ILE A 175 -18.84 -4.30 -7.78
C ILE A 175 -18.85 -3.42 -6.53
N LEU A 176 -18.38 -2.18 -6.61
CA LEU A 176 -18.42 -1.27 -5.46
C LEU A 176 -19.85 -0.95 -5.02
N ALA A 177 -20.80 -0.86 -5.95
CA ALA A 177 -22.21 -0.70 -5.62
C ALA A 177 -22.76 -1.94 -4.90
N MET A 178 -22.45 -3.14 -5.38
CA MET A 178 -22.84 -4.39 -4.75
C MET A 178 -22.26 -4.54 -3.34
N MET A 179 -21.00 -4.13 -3.13
CA MET A 179 -20.38 -4.13 -1.80
C MET A 179 -21.14 -3.24 -0.80
N ARG A 180 -21.66 -2.08 -1.25
CA ARG A 180 -22.47 -1.18 -0.42
C ARG A 180 -23.84 -1.78 -0.09
N GLU A 181 -24.47 -2.46 -1.05
CA GLU A 181 -25.73 -3.19 -0.81
C GLU A 181 -25.52 -4.33 0.20
N ALA A 182 -24.46 -5.11 0.03
CA ALA A 182 -24.12 -6.19 0.93
C ALA A 182 -23.83 -5.68 2.35
N GLU A 183 -23.15 -4.54 2.50
CA GLU A 183 -22.94 -3.91 3.83
C GLU A 183 -24.27 -3.57 4.51
N ARG A 184 -25.21 -2.92 3.80
CA ARG A 184 -26.54 -2.61 4.34
C ARG A 184 -27.28 -3.87 4.80
N THR A 185 -27.17 -4.95 4.02
CA THR A 185 -27.76 -6.24 4.37
C THR A 185 -27.13 -6.82 5.64
N VAL A 186 -25.80 -6.77 5.75
CA VAL A 186 -25.08 -7.23 6.94
C VAL A 186 -25.44 -6.42 8.18
N GLU A 187 -25.61 -5.11 8.06
CA GLU A 187 -26.03 -4.25 9.18
C GLU A 187 -27.42 -4.63 9.70
N LEU A 188 -28.38 -4.87 8.79
CA LEU A 188 -29.72 -5.33 9.16
C LEU A 188 -29.69 -6.70 9.84
N ILE A 189 -28.93 -7.65 9.29
CA ILE A 189 -28.77 -8.98 9.88
C ILE A 189 -28.15 -8.86 11.28
N ARG A 190 -27.08 -8.07 11.42
CA ARG A 190 -26.38 -7.87 12.69
C ARG A 190 -27.30 -7.26 13.75
N ALA A 191 -28.09 -6.26 13.41
CA ALA A 191 -29.05 -5.64 14.33
C ALA A 191 -30.09 -6.67 14.84
N ARG A 192 -30.63 -7.51 13.94
CA ARG A 192 -31.59 -8.56 14.31
C ARG A 192 -30.97 -9.62 15.22
N ILE A 193 -29.77 -10.08 14.90
CA ILE A 193 -29.05 -11.09 15.72
C ILE A 193 -28.70 -10.52 17.10
N ALA A 194 -28.25 -9.27 17.17
CA ALA A 194 -27.91 -8.62 18.44
C ALA A 194 -29.14 -8.51 19.35
N ALA A 195 -30.27 -8.02 18.82
CA ALA A 195 -31.51 -7.91 19.58
C ALA A 195 -31.99 -9.28 20.12
N ALA A 196 -31.91 -10.34 19.30
CA ALA A 196 -32.28 -11.69 19.72
C ALA A 196 -31.33 -12.23 20.81
N SER A 197 -30.02 -11.97 20.67
CA SER A 197 -29.00 -12.42 21.63
C SER A 197 -29.15 -11.74 22.99
N GLU A 198 -29.45 -10.43 22.99
CA GLU A 198 -29.70 -9.68 24.22
C GLU A 198 -31.01 -10.12 24.91
N ALA A 199 -32.05 -10.44 24.14
CA ALA A 199 -33.30 -10.97 24.70
C ALA A 199 -33.06 -12.31 25.40
N ALA A 200 -32.35 -13.25 24.74
CA ALA A 200 -32.00 -14.54 25.31
C ALA A 200 -31.12 -14.44 26.56
N ALA A 201 -30.19 -13.49 26.59
CA ALA A 201 -29.35 -13.24 27.77
C ALA A 201 -30.17 -12.78 28.98
N ARG A 202 -31.17 -11.90 28.77
CA ARG A 202 -32.05 -11.42 29.85
C ARG A 202 -32.94 -12.52 30.43
N GLU A 203 -33.40 -13.47 29.61
CA GLU A 203 -34.21 -14.60 30.06
C GLU A 203 -33.42 -15.61 30.92
N LEU A 204 -32.10 -15.69 30.75
CA LEU A 204 -31.23 -16.56 31.55
C LEU A 204 -30.85 -15.95 32.92
N GLU A 205 -31.07 -14.65 33.10
CA GLU A 205 -30.79 -13.91 34.34
C GLU A 205 -32.02 -13.83 35.28
N THR A 206 -33.20 -14.27 34.80
CA THR A 206 -34.46 -14.38 35.57
C THR A 206 -34.74 -15.80 36.02
#